data_AF-A0A011V665-F1
#
_entry.id   AF-A0A011V665-F1
#
_cell.length_a   1.000
_cell.length_b   1.000
_cell.length_c   1.000
_cell.angle_alpha   90.00
_cell.angle_beta   90.00
_cell.angle_gamma   90.00
#
_symmetry.space_group_name_H-M   'P 1'
#
loop_
_entity.id
_entity.type
_entity.pdbx_description
1 polymer ?
#
loop_
_entity_poly.entity_id
_entity_poly.type
_entity_poly.pdbx_seq_one_letter_code
_entity_poly.pdbx_strand_id
1 'polypeptide(L)'
;MFELIRSHDGRYDEYEKLLLERDKYRKDAERYLRIYIHEFGELTAEVFKLKISCIEKKKTISFCQMYANRGEPVDMDKLDQYISNEMARYYETLKEMAENNELCRQLKTIPQAEVLEIKSVYRKIAKYLHPDLNPLTEDSEELSDLWNRVSLAYNCNDLKELRELEVLVNKVLNEYGDGIEINIPDIDGKIQQLKDEIDKILSTDPYMYKHLLESKDLIAEKKGELNSELEEYRKYEDQLKEILKGFVKNGVRLTWETEN
;
A
#
# COMPACT_ATOMS: atom_id res chain seq x y z
N MET A 1 14.03 18.79 30.33
CA MET A 1 14.96 17.64 30.20
C MET A 1 14.14 16.42 30.52
N PHE A 2 14.07 15.47 29.59
CA PHE A 2 13.20 14.30 29.68
C PHE A 2 13.74 13.24 30.66
N GLU A 3 13.46 13.41 31.97
CA GLU A 3 13.66 12.40 33.01
C GLU A 3 12.37 12.26 33.85
N LEU A 4 11.36 11.54 33.36
CA LEU A 4 10.03 11.55 34.01
C LEU A 4 9.19 10.26 33.91
N ILE A 5 9.75 9.12 33.48
CA ILE A 5 9.00 7.85 33.47
C ILE A 5 9.34 7.03 34.71
N ARG A 6 8.33 6.74 35.54
CA ARG A 6 8.41 5.76 36.62
C ARG A 6 7.55 4.54 36.25
N SER A 7 8.19 3.51 35.68
CA SER A 7 7.56 2.19 35.52
C SER A 7 7.78 1.36 36.78
N HIS A 8 6.74 0.64 37.20
CA HIS A 8 6.79 -0.30 38.31
C HIS A 8 7.02 -1.75 37.86
N ASP A 9 7.01 -2.00 36.54
CA ASP A 9 7.17 -3.31 35.93
C ASP A 9 8.54 -3.43 35.23
N GLY A 10 9.29 -4.49 35.57
CA GLY A 10 10.62 -4.78 35.02
C GLY A 10 10.63 -5.14 33.52
N ARG A 11 9.46 -5.38 32.91
CA ARG A 11 9.32 -5.68 31.47
C ARG A 11 8.97 -4.46 30.62
N TYR A 12 8.82 -3.29 31.22
CA TYR A 12 8.51 -2.05 30.49
C TYR A 12 9.53 -1.75 29.38
N ASP A 13 10.82 -1.93 29.66
CA ASP A 13 11.88 -1.71 28.66
C ASP A 13 11.78 -2.67 27.46
N GLU A 14 11.36 -3.93 27.70
CA GLU A 14 11.10 -4.90 26.63
C GLU A 14 9.88 -4.45 25.80
N TYR A 15 8.80 -4.05 26.47
CA TYR A 15 7.58 -3.60 25.82
C TYR A 15 7.80 -2.34 24.98
N GLU A 16 8.44 -1.31 25.54
CA GLU A 16 8.81 -0.07 24.84
C GLU A 16 9.65 -0.39 23.59
N LYS A 17 10.65 -1.26 23.75
CA LYS A 17 11.53 -1.65 22.64
C LYS A 17 10.74 -2.33 21.51
N LEU A 18 9.91 -3.32 21.83
CA LEU A 18 9.13 -4.05 20.82
C LEU A 18 8.12 -3.13 20.12
N LEU A 19 7.49 -2.22 20.85
CA LEU A 19 6.55 -1.26 20.30
C LEU A 19 7.21 -0.37 19.25
N LEU A 20 8.39 0.17 19.57
CA LEU A 20 9.18 0.98 18.65
C LEU A 20 9.73 0.18 17.47
N GLU A 21 10.08 -1.10 17.68
CA GLU A 21 10.49 -2.01 16.61
C GLU A 21 9.34 -2.28 15.63
N ARG A 22 8.13 -2.54 16.12
CA ARG A 22 6.93 -2.69 15.30
C ARG A 22 6.70 -1.47 14.42
N ASP A 23 6.69 -0.28 14.99
CA ASP A 23 6.44 0.97 14.25
C ASP A 23 7.51 1.21 13.18
N LYS A 24 8.77 0.92 13.51
CA LYS A 24 9.88 0.96 12.55
C LYS A 24 9.63 -0.03 11.41
N TYR A 25 9.28 -1.29 11.70
CA TYR A 25 9.07 -2.29 10.66
C TYR A 25 7.86 -1.98 9.77
N ARG A 26 6.76 -1.44 10.33
CA ARG A 26 5.63 -0.94 9.54
C ARG A 26 6.07 0.15 8.56
N LYS A 27 6.81 1.15 9.04
CA LYS A 27 7.34 2.23 8.20
C LYS A 27 8.34 1.73 7.14
N ASP A 28 9.23 0.81 7.52
CA ASP A 28 10.19 0.21 6.60
C ASP A 28 9.43 -0.62 5.53
N ALA A 29 8.36 -1.34 5.89
CA ALA A 29 7.50 -2.08 4.95
C ALA A 29 6.84 -1.15 3.92
N GLU A 30 6.24 -0.04 4.36
CA GLU A 30 5.69 0.98 3.43
C GLU A 30 6.75 1.56 2.50
N ARG A 31 7.97 1.78 3.01
CA ARG A 31 9.10 2.22 2.19
C ARG A 31 9.44 1.17 1.13
N TYR A 32 9.49 -0.11 1.49
CA TYR A 32 9.75 -1.19 0.54
C TYR A 32 8.63 -1.31 -0.51
N LEU A 33 7.36 -1.13 -0.13
CA LEU A 33 6.24 -1.05 -1.08
C LEU A 33 6.45 0.06 -2.10
N ARG A 34 6.76 1.27 -1.63
CA ARG A 34 6.98 2.43 -2.49
C ARG A 34 8.13 2.24 -3.47
N ILE A 35 9.25 1.67 -3.02
CA ILE A 35 10.39 1.35 -3.89
C ILE A 35 10.01 0.24 -4.88
N TYR A 36 9.27 -0.78 -4.45
CA TYR A 36 8.78 -1.84 -5.33
C TYR A 36 7.90 -1.27 -6.45
N ILE A 37 6.93 -0.41 -6.11
CA ILE A 37 6.08 0.27 -7.10
C ILE A 37 6.93 1.17 -8.01
N HIS A 38 7.93 1.87 -7.48
CA HIS A 38 8.84 2.66 -8.29
C HIS A 38 9.62 1.79 -9.31
N GLU A 39 10.12 0.63 -8.90
CA GLU A 39 10.94 -0.25 -9.74
C GLU A 39 10.12 -1.04 -10.77
N PHE A 40 8.93 -1.51 -10.39
CA PHE A 40 8.16 -2.48 -11.17
C PHE A 40 6.79 -1.99 -11.58
N GLY A 41 6.29 -0.90 -10.99
CA GLY A 41 4.89 -0.50 -11.09
C GLY A 41 4.45 -0.14 -12.50
N GLU A 42 5.31 0.51 -13.29
CA GLU A 42 5.00 0.81 -14.70
C GLU A 42 4.78 -0.45 -15.50
N LEU A 43 5.76 -1.36 -15.45
CA LEU A 43 5.73 -2.61 -16.20
C LEU A 43 4.59 -3.52 -15.70
N THR A 44 4.34 -3.54 -14.39
CA THR A 44 3.21 -4.27 -13.79
C THR A 44 1.87 -3.73 -14.30
N ALA A 45 1.72 -2.40 -14.40
CA ALA A 45 0.53 -1.76 -14.95
C ALA A 45 0.37 -2.04 -16.46
N GLU A 46 1.46 -2.09 -17.23
CA GLU A 46 1.43 -2.46 -18.65
C GLU A 46 0.98 -3.91 -18.85
N VAL A 47 1.52 -4.85 -18.08
CA VAL A 47 1.08 -6.26 -18.07
C VAL A 47 -0.40 -6.34 -17.73
N PHE A 48 -0.84 -5.63 -16.69
CA PHE A 48 -2.24 -5.62 -16.26
C PHE A 48 -3.17 -5.02 -17.32
N LYS A 49 -2.79 -3.92 -17.96
CA LYS A 49 -3.53 -3.32 -19.07
C LYS A 49 -3.75 -4.31 -20.21
N LEU A 50 -2.72 -5.09 -20.55
CA LEU A 50 -2.82 -6.08 -21.62
C LEU A 50 -3.66 -7.30 -21.22
N LYS A 51 -3.58 -7.73 -19.95
CA LYS A 51 -4.49 -8.73 -19.37
C LYS A 51 -5.94 -8.31 -19.50
N ILE A 52 -6.27 -7.08 -19.09
CA ILE A 52 -7.62 -6.51 -19.18
C ILE A 52 -8.09 -6.52 -20.64
N SER A 53 -7.24 -6.08 -21.56
CA SER A 53 -7.54 -6.08 -23.00
C SER A 53 -7.86 -7.48 -23.55
N CYS A 54 -7.15 -8.51 -23.06
CA CYS A 54 -7.46 -9.91 -23.39
C CYS A 54 -8.79 -10.36 -22.78
N ILE A 55 -9.06 -10.03 -21.52
CA ILE A 55 -10.30 -10.39 -20.81
C ILE A 55 -11.51 -9.80 -21.52
N GLU A 56 -11.44 -8.51 -21.85
CA GLU A 56 -12.47 -7.79 -22.60
C GLU A 56 -12.80 -8.52 -23.91
N LYS A 57 -11.77 -8.79 -24.74
CA LYS A 57 -11.93 -9.51 -26.01
C LYS A 57 -12.54 -10.90 -25.82
N LYS A 58 -12.15 -11.64 -24.79
CA LYS A 58 -12.73 -12.95 -24.49
C LYS A 58 -14.21 -12.85 -24.17
N LYS A 59 -14.60 -11.87 -23.33
CA LYS A 59 -16.01 -11.63 -23.00
C LYS A 59 -16.80 -11.24 -24.24
N THR A 60 -16.25 -10.38 -25.10
CA THR A 60 -16.85 -10.03 -26.40
C THR A 60 -17.04 -11.26 -27.28
N ILE A 61 -16.01 -12.10 -27.42
CA ILE A 61 -16.09 -13.34 -28.20
C ILE A 61 -17.19 -14.25 -27.64
N SER A 62 -17.22 -14.47 -26.32
CA SER A 62 -18.24 -15.31 -25.69
C SER A 62 -19.66 -14.78 -25.89
N PHE A 63 -19.84 -13.45 -25.81
CA PHE A 63 -21.12 -12.81 -26.10
C PHE A 63 -21.52 -13.06 -27.56
N CYS A 64 -20.66 -12.74 -28.53
CA CYS A 64 -20.93 -12.95 -29.95
C CYS A 64 -21.21 -14.43 -30.28
N GLN A 65 -20.46 -15.36 -29.69
CA GLN A 65 -20.66 -16.80 -29.86
C GLN A 65 -22.04 -17.25 -29.39
N MET A 66 -22.51 -16.73 -28.25
CA MET A 66 -23.82 -17.07 -27.70
C MET A 66 -24.96 -16.72 -28.68
N TYR A 67 -24.91 -15.54 -29.29
CA TYR A 67 -25.92 -15.11 -30.28
C TYR A 67 -25.77 -15.84 -31.61
N ALA A 68 -24.53 -16.00 -32.10
CA ALA A 68 -24.25 -16.73 -33.34
C ALA A 68 -24.76 -18.18 -33.27
N ASN A 69 -24.58 -18.87 -32.14
CA ASN A 69 -25.08 -20.23 -31.94
C ASN A 69 -26.61 -20.34 -31.92
N ARG A 70 -27.31 -19.23 -31.65
CA ARG A 70 -28.78 -19.13 -31.71
C ARG A 70 -29.29 -18.66 -33.08
N GLY A 71 -28.40 -18.28 -33.99
CA GLY A 71 -28.76 -17.64 -35.27
C GLY A 71 -29.34 -16.23 -35.08
N GLU A 72 -29.13 -15.61 -33.93
CA GLU A 72 -29.64 -14.29 -33.59
C GLU A 72 -28.61 -13.20 -33.97
N PRO A 73 -29.06 -12.00 -34.36
CA PRO A 73 -28.15 -10.87 -34.54
C PRO A 73 -27.55 -10.42 -33.19
N VAL A 74 -26.32 -9.90 -33.24
CA VAL A 74 -25.69 -9.27 -32.07
C VAL A 74 -26.10 -7.81 -32.02
N ASP A 75 -26.74 -7.44 -30.92
CA ASP A 75 -27.04 -6.06 -30.56
C ASP A 75 -25.78 -5.42 -29.94
N MET A 76 -25.24 -4.42 -30.65
CA MET A 76 -23.99 -3.76 -30.27
C MET A 76 -24.14 -2.89 -29.02
N ASP A 77 -25.31 -2.27 -28.81
CA ASP A 77 -25.54 -1.44 -27.63
C ASP A 77 -25.64 -2.31 -26.37
N LYS A 78 -26.28 -3.48 -26.47
CA LYS A 78 -26.28 -4.48 -25.39
C LYS A 78 -24.90 -5.04 -25.12
N LEU A 79 -24.10 -5.28 -26.16
CA LEU A 79 -22.73 -5.74 -26.01
C LEU A 79 -21.88 -4.69 -25.28
N ASP A 80 -21.95 -3.42 -25.69
CA ASP A 80 -21.17 -2.34 -25.09
C ASP A 80 -21.56 -2.11 -23.63
N GLN A 81 -22.86 -2.16 -23.30
CA GLN A 81 -23.33 -2.12 -21.91
C GLN A 81 -22.83 -3.32 -21.09
N TYR A 82 -22.90 -4.53 -21.65
CA TYR A 82 -22.40 -5.74 -21.01
C TYR A 82 -20.89 -5.63 -20.71
N ILE A 83 -20.08 -5.26 -21.71
CA ILE A 83 -18.63 -5.13 -21.55
C ILE A 83 -18.30 -4.02 -20.54
N SER A 84 -18.95 -2.86 -20.64
CA SER A 84 -18.72 -1.75 -19.70
C SER A 84 -18.95 -2.17 -18.24
N ASN A 85 -20.04 -2.90 -17.98
CA ASN A 85 -20.34 -3.39 -16.63
C ASN A 85 -19.33 -4.44 -16.15
N GLU A 86 -18.98 -5.40 -17.00
CA GLU A 86 -18.03 -6.47 -16.65
C GLU A 86 -16.59 -5.95 -16.47
N MET A 87 -16.23 -4.87 -17.16
CA MET A 87 -14.87 -4.33 -17.17
C MET A 87 -14.65 -3.16 -16.19
N ALA A 88 -15.71 -2.61 -15.59
CA ALA A 88 -15.65 -1.43 -14.72
C ALA A 88 -14.58 -1.53 -13.62
N ARG A 89 -14.62 -2.60 -12.81
CA ARG A 89 -13.65 -2.81 -11.72
C ARG A 89 -12.21 -2.95 -12.21
N TYR A 90 -12.02 -3.55 -13.39
CA TYR A 90 -10.68 -3.73 -13.96
C TYR A 90 -10.05 -2.38 -14.34
N TYR A 91 -10.82 -1.49 -14.98
CA TYR A 91 -10.33 -0.16 -15.33
C TYR A 91 -10.14 0.73 -14.11
N GLU A 92 -10.96 0.58 -13.07
CA GLU A 92 -10.76 1.26 -11.79
C GLU A 92 -9.42 0.85 -11.15
N THR A 93 -9.14 -0.45 -11.04
CA THR A 93 -7.85 -0.93 -10.54
C THR A 93 -6.67 -0.45 -11.41
N LEU A 94 -6.81 -0.41 -12.75
CA LEU A 94 -5.75 0.10 -13.62
C LEU A 94 -5.49 1.60 -13.38
N LYS A 95 -6.53 2.37 -13.08
CA LYS A 95 -6.43 3.79 -12.72
C LYS A 95 -5.70 3.97 -11.38
N GLU A 96 -6.07 3.20 -10.36
CA GLU A 96 -5.38 3.21 -9.06
C GLU A 96 -3.89 2.85 -9.19
N MET A 97 -3.55 1.88 -10.04
CA MET A 97 -2.15 1.54 -10.33
C MET A 97 -1.41 2.72 -10.98
N ALA A 98 -2.02 3.43 -11.93
CA ALA A 98 -1.41 4.59 -12.56
C ALA A 98 -1.16 5.73 -11.58
N GLU A 99 -2.14 6.03 -10.72
CA GLU A 99 -2.02 7.05 -9.66
C GLU A 99 -0.91 6.69 -8.65
N ASN A 100 -0.89 5.45 -8.17
CA ASN A 100 0.15 4.97 -7.25
C ASN A 100 1.54 5.01 -7.87
N ASN A 101 1.66 4.64 -9.14
CA ASN A 101 2.91 4.72 -9.88
C ASN A 101 3.42 6.16 -9.96
N GLU A 102 2.55 7.12 -10.31
CA GLU A 102 2.91 8.53 -10.39
C GLU A 102 3.39 9.07 -9.03
N LEU A 103 2.65 8.79 -7.96
CA LEU A 103 3.03 9.17 -6.60
C LEU A 103 4.40 8.61 -6.21
N CYS A 104 4.68 7.35 -6.55
CA CYS A 104 5.96 6.70 -6.22
C CYS A 104 7.13 7.15 -7.12
N ARG A 105 6.88 7.65 -8.34
CA ARG A 105 7.93 8.26 -9.18
C ARG A 105 8.42 9.59 -8.62
N GLN A 106 7.52 10.34 -7.98
CA GLN A 106 7.82 11.66 -7.42
C GLN A 106 8.54 11.60 -6.06
N LEU A 107 8.81 10.40 -5.53
CA LEU A 107 9.51 10.20 -4.27
C LEU A 107 10.92 10.79 -4.31
N LYS A 108 11.16 11.80 -3.48
CA LYS A 108 12.50 12.31 -3.23
C LYS A 108 13.23 11.39 -2.26
N THR A 109 14.47 11.05 -2.59
CA THR A 109 15.36 10.34 -1.67
C THR A 109 15.78 11.30 -0.56
N ILE A 110 15.55 10.89 0.69
CA ILE A 110 15.96 11.64 1.87
C ILE A 110 17.34 11.16 2.31
N PRO A 111 18.27 12.06 2.70
CA PRO A 111 19.58 11.68 3.20
C PRO A 111 19.50 10.72 4.40
N GLN A 112 20.46 9.78 4.48
CA GLN A 112 20.50 8.81 5.59
C GLN A 112 20.60 9.49 6.96
N ALA A 113 21.34 10.59 7.07
CA ALA A 113 21.46 11.37 8.31
C ALA A 113 20.10 11.88 8.80
N GLU A 114 19.26 12.39 7.89
CA GLU A 114 17.92 12.89 8.19
C GLU A 114 16.99 11.75 8.59
N VAL A 115 17.06 10.59 7.93
CA VAL A 115 16.30 9.39 8.33
C VAL A 115 16.65 8.93 9.75
N LEU A 116 17.94 8.94 10.10
CA LEU A 116 18.39 8.58 11.46
C LEU A 116 17.87 9.58 12.49
N GLU A 117 17.88 10.87 12.15
CA GLU A 117 17.38 11.91 13.04
C GLU A 117 15.86 11.81 13.25
N ILE A 118 15.08 11.60 12.18
CA ILE A 118 13.64 11.35 12.25
C ILE A 118 13.33 10.20 13.22
N LYS A 119 14.06 9.08 13.09
CA LYS A 119 13.90 7.91 13.99
C LYS A 119 14.27 8.27 15.44
N SER A 120 15.29 9.12 15.64
CA SER A 120 15.71 9.56 16.97
C SER A 120 14.66 10.45 17.64
N VAL A 121 14.16 11.47 16.94
CA VAL A 121 13.15 12.41 17.46
C VAL A 121 11.84 11.68 17.74
N TYR A 122 11.37 10.84 16.80
CA TYR A 122 10.17 10.03 17.01
C TYR A 122 10.27 9.16 18.26
N ARG A 123 11.40 8.44 18.42
CA ARG A 123 11.61 7.58 19.59
C ARG A 123 11.55 8.36 20.91
N LYS A 124 12.09 9.57 20.95
CA LYS A 124 12.01 10.42 22.15
C LYS A 124 10.57 10.80 22.46
N ILE A 125 9.80 11.23 21.47
CA ILE A 125 8.41 11.64 21.65
C ILE A 125 7.51 10.45 22.02
N ALA A 126 7.63 9.34 21.30
CA ALA A 126 6.81 8.14 21.49
C ALA A 126 6.91 7.56 22.92
N LYS A 127 8.07 7.64 23.55
CA LYS A 127 8.24 7.25 24.96
C LYS A 127 7.25 7.93 25.93
N TYR A 128 6.80 9.15 25.60
CA TYR A 128 5.94 9.95 26.46
C TYR A 128 4.51 10.06 25.96
N LEU A 129 4.28 9.97 24.65
CA LEU A 129 2.97 10.19 24.03
C LEU A 129 2.40 8.98 23.30
N HIS A 130 3.11 7.86 23.20
CA HIS A 130 2.51 6.70 22.55
C HIS A 130 1.35 6.19 23.42
N PRO A 131 0.11 6.02 22.90
CA PRO A 131 -1.06 5.57 23.66
C PRO A 131 -0.82 4.30 24.48
N ASP A 132 -0.19 3.29 23.88
CA ASP A 132 0.21 2.05 24.54
C ASP A 132 1.17 2.21 25.74
N LEU A 133 1.98 3.28 25.76
CA LEU A 133 2.93 3.58 26.85
C LEU A 133 2.36 4.59 27.84
N ASN A 134 1.60 5.57 27.36
CA ASN A 134 0.98 6.61 28.15
C ASN A 134 -0.54 6.62 27.90
N PRO A 135 -1.33 5.92 28.74
CA PRO A 135 -2.78 5.87 28.63
C PRO A 135 -3.46 7.25 28.65
N LEU A 136 -2.85 8.25 29.31
CA LEU A 136 -3.38 9.63 29.34
C LEU A 136 -3.48 10.25 27.94
N THR A 137 -2.73 9.73 26.97
CA THR A 137 -2.80 10.17 25.58
C THR A 137 -4.19 9.91 24.99
N GLU A 138 -4.85 8.82 25.37
CA GLU A 138 -6.21 8.51 24.90
C GLU A 138 -7.26 9.34 25.65
N ASP A 139 -6.99 9.67 26.91
CA ASP A 139 -7.92 10.42 27.78
C ASP A 139 -7.89 11.94 27.55
N SER A 140 -6.85 12.47 26.90
CA SER A 140 -6.67 13.91 26.63
C SER A 140 -6.71 14.22 25.14
N GLU A 141 -7.65 15.06 24.73
CA GLU A 141 -7.78 15.52 23.33
C GLU A 141 -6.50 16.21 22.83
N GLU A 142 -5.84 17.00 23.68
CA GLU A 142 -4.60 17.69 23.34
C GLU A 142 -3.43 16.71 23.11
N LEU A 143 -3.29 15.69 23.97
CA LEU A 143 -2.23 14.69 23.82
C LEU A 143 -2.50 13.77 22.62
N SER A 144 -3.76 13.43 22.39
CA SER A 144 -4.20 12.64 21.24
C SER A 144 -3.93 13.37 19.92
N ASP A 145 -4.27 14.66 19.83
CA ASP A 145 -3.96 15.48 18.64
C ASP A 145 -2.44 15.56 18.39
N LEU A 146 -1.65 15.83 19.43
CA LEU A 146 -0.19 15.84 19.33
C LEU A 146 0.35 14.50 18.85
N TRP A 147 -0.14 13.39 19.39
CA TRP A 147 0.28 12.06 18.97
C TRP A 147 -0.07 11.78 17.50
N ASN A 148 -1.27 12.16 17.05
CA ASN A 148 -1.69 12.01 15.66
C ASN A 148 -0.76 12.80 14.72
N ARG A 149 -0.44 14.04 15.08
CA ARG A 149 0.49 14.89 14.32
C ARG A 149 1.91 14.30 14.28
N VAL A 150 2.40 13.78 15.40
CA VAL A 150 3.71 13.10 15.48
C VAL A 150 3.74 11.87 14.60
N SER A 151 2.69 11.06 14.65
CA SER A 151 2.55 9.84 13.83
C SER A 151 2.55 10.16 12.34
N LEU A 152 1.80 11.20 11.93
CA LEU A 152 1.76 11.68 10.55
C LEU A 152 3.13 12.21 10.11
N ALA A 153 3.76 13.09 10.89
CA ALA A 153 5.07 13.65 10.57
C ALA A 153 6.15 12.56 10.46
N TYR A 154 6.10 11.56 11.35
CA TYR A 154 6.98 10.40 11.26
C TYR A 154 6.75 9.60 9.98
N ASN A 155 5.51 9.27 9.63
CA ASN A 155 5.21 8.50 8.41
C ASN A 155 5.59 9.25 7.12
N CYS A 156 5.41 10.57 7.10
CA CYS A 156 5.77 11.44 5.98
C CYS A 156 7.26 11.80 5.89
N ASN A 157 8.08 11.37 6.87
CA ASN A 157 9.48 11.79 7.01
C ASN A 157 9.67 13.31 7.12
N ASP A 158 8.73 14.01 7.76
CA ASP A 158 8.81 15.45 7.97
C ASP A 158 9.65 15.74 9.23
N LEU A 159 10.98 15.81 9.06
CA LEU A 159 11.89 16.13 10.16
C LEU A 159 11.62 17.51 10.77
N LYS A 160 11.18 18.46 9.94
CA LYS A 160 10.94 19.83 10.41
C LYS A 160 9.75 19.85 11.37
N GLU A 161 8.61 19.29 10.95
CA GLU A 161 7.42 19.19 11.79
C GLU A 161 7.71 18.34 13.04
N LEU A 162 8.46 17.23 12.93
CA LEU A 162 8.83 16.43 14.10
C LEU A 162 9.63 17.22 15.15
N ARG A 163 10.56 18.09 14.73
CA ARG A 163 11.31 18.95 15.65
C ARG A 163 10.42 20.03 16.29
N GLU A 164 9.49 20.60 15.52
CA GLU A 164 8.52 21.57 16.06
C GLU A 164 7.58 20.89 17.09
N LEU A 165 7.11 19.69 16.77
CA LEU A 165 6.32 18.86 17.67
C LEU A 165 7.10 18.47 18.92
N GLU A 166 8.39 18.12 18.83
CA GLU A 166 9.21 17.83 20.02
C GLU A 166 9.17 18.97 21.04
N VAL A 167 9.21 20.22 20.57
CA VAL A 167 9.12 21.40 21.44
C VAL A 167 7.73 21.54 22.08
N LEU A 168 6.67 21.35 21.31
CA LEU A 168 5.29 21.41 21.81
C LEU A 168 5.02 20.32 22.85
N VAL A 169 5.43 19.09 22.56
CA VAL A 169 5.31 17.95 23.46
C VAL A 169 6.07 18.20 24.76
N ASN A 170 7.30 18.73 24.68
CA ASN A 170 8.05 19.13 25.87
C ASN A 170 7.30 20.17 26.71
N LYS A 171 6.69 21.17 26.07
CA LYS A 171 5.95 22.21 26.77
C LYS A 171 4.76 21.63 27.53
N VAL A 172 3.94 20.83 26.85
CA VAL A 172 2.75 20.20 27.45
C VAL A 172 3.15 19.28 28.60
N LEU A 173 4.15 18.42 28.41
CA LEU A 173 4.60 17.50 29.47
C LEU A 173 5.13 18.23 30.72
N ASN A 174 5.76 19.39 30.57
CA ASN A 174 6.18 20.21 31.71
C ASN A 174 4.98 20.80 32.49
N GLU A 175 3.84 21.03 31.83
CA GLU A 175 2.62 21.54 32.47
C GLU A 175 1.91 20.45 33.29
N TYR A 176 2.10 19.16 32.95
CA TYR A 176 1.56 18.01 33.70
C TYR A 176 2.34 17.66 34.99
N GLY A 177 3.56 18.17 35.19
CA GLY A 177 4.35 17.99 36.42
C GLY A 177 5.17 16.69 36.52
N ASP A 178 5.78 16.45 37.69
CA ASP A 178 6.70 15.33 37.95
C ASP A 178 6.00 13.95 38.02
N GLY A 179 5.94 13.28 36.88
CA GLY A 179 5.96 11.82 36.76
C GLY A 179 4.66 11.25 36.21
N ILE A 180 4.65 10.88 34.94
CA ILE A 180 3.59 10.02 34.40
C ILE A 180 3.84 8.64 34.98
N GLU A 181 2.97 8.20 35.90
CA GLU A 181 3.01 6.85 36.43
C GLU A 181 2.43 5.91 35.37
N ILE A 182 3.31 5.10 34.78
CA ILE A 182 2.92 4.18 33.70
C ILE A 182 2.56 2.84 34.32
N ASN A 183 1.26 2.50 34.24
CA ASN A 183 0.77 1.18 34.54
C ASN A 183 0.18 0.56 33.27
N ILE A 184 0.85 -0.48 32.76
CA ILE A 184 0.43 -1.20 31.56
C ILE A 184 -0.25 -2.50 32.00
N PRO A 185 -1.59 -2.58 31.93
CA PRO A 185 -2.28 -3.81 32.26
C PRO A 185 -1.92 -4.91 31.25
N ASP A 186 -1.73 -6.13 31.76
CA ASP A 186 -1.39 -7.33 30.97
C ASP A 186 -0.17 -7.13 30.03
N ILE A 187 0.93 -6.60 30.60
CA ILE A 187 2.16 -6.34 29.83
C ILE A 187 2.69 -7.60 29.13
N ASP A 188 2.54 -8.78 29.75
CA ASP A 188 2.97 -10.06 29.18
C ASP A 188 2.17 -10.41 27.92
N GLY A 189 0.83 -10.30 27.97
CA GLY A 189 -0.04 -10.51 26.82
C GLY A 189 0.26 -9.51 25.70
N LYS A 190 0.43 -8.23 26.03
CA LYS A 190 0.78 -7.19 25.04
C LYS A 190 2.16 -7.42 24.42
N ILE A 191 3.16 -7.85 25.19
CA ILE A 191 4.48 -8.22 24.66
C ILE A 191 4.36 -9.37 23.66
N GLN A 192 3.56 -10.40 23.97
CA GLN A 192 3.36 -11.52 23.06
C GLN A 192 2.67 -11.08 21.77
N GLN A 193 1.62 -10.26 21.86
CA GLN A 193 0.95 -9.68 20.69
C GLN A 193 1.91 -8.87 19.82
N LEU A 194 2.78 -8.04 20.41
CA LEU A 194 3.78 -7.30 19.66
C LEU A 194 4.78 -8.20 18.95
N LYS A 195 5.21 -9.30 19.58
CA LYS A 195 6.10 -10.29 18.92
C LYS A 195 5.41 -10.93 17.72
N ASP A 196 4.17 -11.38 17.90
CA ASP A 196 3.39 -12.01 16.81
C ASP A 196 3.15 -11.02 15.65
N GLU A 197 2.86 -9.75 15.96
CA GLU A 197 2.72 -8.69 14.96
C GLU A 197 4.02 -8.42 14.21
N ILE A 198 5.13 -8.31 14.92
CA ILE A 198 6.46 -8.11 14.31
C ILE A 198 6.79 -9.29 13.40
N ASP A 199 6.62 -10.52 13.88
CA ASP A 199 6.88 -11.72 13.08
C ASP A 199 5.99 -11.77 11.83
N LYS A 200 4.72 -11.38 11.95
CA LYS A 200 3.82 -11.25 10.80
C LYS A 200 4.30 -10.18 9.81
N ILE A 201 4.69 -8.99 10.27
CA ILE A 201 5.21 -7.93 9.39
C ILE A 201 6.46 -8.43 8.67
N LEU A 202 7.40 -9.04 9.40
CA LEU A 202 8.68 -9.48 8.85
C LEU A 202 8.55 -10.64 7.87
N SER A 203 7.46 -11.42 7.92
CA SER A 203 7.23 -12.59 7.07
C SER A 203 6.24 -12.34 5.92
N THR A 204 5.69 -11.12 5.79
CA THR A 204 4.68 -10.79 4.79
C THR A 204 5.07 -9.60 3.92
N ASP A 205 4.40 -9.48 2.77
CA ASP A 205 4.46 -8.26 1.97
C ASP A 205 3.77 -7.11 2.72
N PRO A 206 4.31 -5.88 2.63
CA PRO A 206 5.38 -5.47 1.71
C PRO A 206 6.80 -5.54 2.29
N TYR A 207 6.99 -5.96 3.54
CA TYR A 207 8.33 -5.99 4.14
C TYR A 207 9.28 -6.93 3.39
N MET A 208 8.77 -8.09 2.96
CA MET A 208 9.54 -9.10 2.24
C MET A 208 10.12 -8.61 0.90
N TYR A 209 9.57 -7.56 0.29
CA TYR A 209 10.15 -6.93 -0.91
C TYR A 209 11.58 -6.43 -0.69
N LYS A 210 11.99 -6.20 0.55
CA LYS A 210 13.39 -5.96 0.91
C LYS A 210 14.35 -6.93 0.23
N HIS A 211 14.08 -8.23 0.27
CA HIS A 211 14.97 -9.25 -0.26
C HIS A 211 15.13 -9.17 -1.78
N LEU A 212 14.04 -8.86 -2.47
CA LEU A 212 14.05 -8.62 -3.92
C LEU A 212 14.83 -7.33 -4.25
N LEU A 213 14.57 -6.25 -3.51
CA LEU A 213 15.11 -4.91 -3.78
C LEU A 213 16.60 -4.75 -3.42
N GLU A 214 17.17 -5.66 -2.63
CA GLU A 214 18.59 -5.64 -2.25
C GLU A 214 19.52 -6.18 -3.35
N SER A 215 18.98 -6.92 -4.33
CA SER A 215 19.78 -7.52 -5.41
C SER A 215 19.41 -6.96 -6.78
N LYS A 216 20.39 -6.38 -7.46
CA LYS A 216 20.22 -5.92 -8.86
C LYS A 216 19.88 -7.09 -9.80
N ASP A 217 20.40 -8.27 -9.53
CA ASP A 217 20.15 -9.46 -10.35
C ASP A 217 18.69 -9.92 -10.19
N LEU A 218 18.16 -9.95 -8.95
CA LEU A 218 16.76 -10.30 -8.70
C LEU A 218 15.79 -9.25 -9.28
N ILE A 219 16.15 -7.96 -9.21
CA ILE A 219 15.38 -6.89 -9.86
C ILE A 219 15.34 -7.11 -11.38
N ALA A 220 16.49 -7.43 -11.99
CA ALA A 220 16.58 -7.66 -13.43
C ALA A 220 15.80 -8.93 -13.84
N GLU A 221 15.90 -10.00 -13.07
CA GLU A 221 15.13 -11.23 -13.24
C GLU A 221 13.62 -10.93 -13.19
N LYS A 222 13.16 -10.21 -12.16
CA LYS A 222 11.74 -9.86 -12.04
C LYS A 222 11.23 -9.00 -13.20
N LYS A 223 12.03 -8.04 -13.67
CA LYS A 223 11.71 -7.27 -14.88
C LYS A 223 11.69 -8.17 -16.12
N GLY A 224 12.57 -9.16 -16.20
CA GLY A 224 12.57 -10.17 -17.26
C GLY A 224 11.31 -11.04 -17.27
N GLU A 225 10.86 -11.51 -16.11
CA GLU A 225 9.59 -12.23 -15.94
C GLU A 225 8.41 -11.40 -16.44
N LEU A 226 8.30 -10.14 -15.97
CA LEU A 226 7.21 -9.26 -16.36
C LEU A 226 7.21 -8.95 -17.86
N ASN A 227 8.37 -8.74 -18.47
CA ASN A 227 8.47 -8.55 -19.92
C ASN A 227 8.08 -9.81 -20.70
N SER A 228 8.46 -10.99 -20.20
CA SER A 228 8.07 -12.27 -20.82
C SER A 228 6.57 -12.46 -20.77
N GLU A 229 5.96 -12.19 -19.60
CA GLU A 229 4.51 -12.20 -19.42
C GLU A 229 3.82 -11.20 -20.36
N LEU A 230 4.37 -9.99 -20.51
CA LEU A 230 3.85 -8.98 -21.42
C LEU A 230 3.83 -9.51 -22.86
N GLU A 231 4.91 -10.12 -23.34
CA GLU A 231 4.98 -10.71 -24.69
C GLU A 231 4.02 -11.89 -24.88
N GLU A 232 3.80 -12.71 -23.86
CA GLU A 232 2.80 -13.78 -23.89
C GLU A 232 1.39 -13.22 -24.07
N TYR A 233 1.03 -12.19 -23.29
CA TYR A 233 -0.28 -11.54 -23.43
C TYR A 233 -0.41 -10.79 -24.75
N ARG A 234 0.66 -10.25 -25.34
CA ARG A 234 0.60 -9.60 -26.68
C ARG A 234 0.21 -10.63 -27.73
N LYS A 235 0.90 -11.77 -27.75
CA LYS A 235 0.59 -12.88 -28.67
C LYS A 235 -0.84 -13.38 -28.47
N TYR A 236 -1.27 -13.53 -27.21
CA TYR A 236 -2.62 -13.97 -26.92
C TYR A 236 -3.68 -12.95 -27.37
N GLU A 237 -3.43 -11.66 -27.15
CA GLU A 237 -4.32 -10.60 -27.62
C GLU A 237 -4.48 -10.63 -29.14
N ASP A 238 -3.40 -10.85 -29.89
CA ASP A 238 -3.42 -10.94 -31.34
C ASP A 238 -4.21 -12.16 -31.84
N GLN A 239 -4.10 -13.31 -31.15
CA GLN A 239 -4.94 -14.47 -31.43
C GLN A 239 -6.44 -14.15 -31.24
N LEU A 240 -6.79 -13.44 -30.15
CA LEU A 240 -8.17 -13.03 -29.87
C LEU A 240 -8.69 -12.03 -30.93
N LYS A 241 -7.84 -11.11 -31.40
CA LYS A 241 -8.19 -10.19 -32.50
C LYS A 241 -8.52 -10.95 -33.79
N GLU A 242 -7.74 -11.98 -34.13
CA GLU A 242 -8.02 -12.80 -35.32
C GLU A 242 -9.34 -13.57 -35.19
N ILE A 243 -9.65 -14.09 -33.99
CA ILE A 243 -10.95 -14.73 -33.71
C ILE A 243 -12.11 -13.73 -33.91
N LEU A 244 -11.99 -12.53 -33.36
CA LEU A 244 -13.02 -11.47 -33.51
C LEU A 244 -13.21 -11.07 -34.98
N LYS A 245 -12.12 -10.91 -35.75
CA LYS A 245 -12.21 -10.66 -37.20
C LYS A 245 -12.93 -11.80 -37.94
N GLY A 246 -12.76 -13.04 -37.47
CA GLY A 246 -13.48 -14.21 -37.98
C GLY A 246 -14.99 -14.09 -37.86
N PHE A 247 -15.52 -13.56 -36.75
CA PHE A 247 -16.96 -13.34 -36.58
C PHE A 247 -17.53 -12.34 -37.58
N VAL A 248 -16.79 -11.27 -37.88
CA VAL A 248 -17.19 -10.28 -38.90
C VAL A 248 -17.21 -10.90 -40.30
N LYS A 249 -16.19 -11.71 -40.63
CA LYS A 249 -16.09 -12.38 -41.95
C LYS A 249 -17.12 -13.49 -42.14
N ASN A 250 -17.49 -14.21 -41.08
CA ASN A 250 -18.45 -15.31 -41.12
C ASN A 250 -19.92 -14.84 -41.10
N GLY A 251 -20.17 -13.54 -41.19
CA GLY A 251 -21.51 -13.00 -41.41
C GLY A 251 -22.38 -12.89 -40.15
N VAL A 252 -21.79 -12.73 -38.96
CA VAL A 252 -22.57 -12.33 -37.77
C VAL A 252 -23.27 -11.01 -38.08
N ARG A 253 -24.60 -11.01 -38.01
CA ARG A 253 -25.43 -9.84 -38.30
C ARG A 253 -25.39 -8.91 -37.10
N LEU A 254 -24.84 -7.72 -37.28
CA LEU A 254 -24.74 -6.69 -36.24
C LEU A 254 -25.93 -5.73 -36.37
N THR A 255 -26.56 -5.40 -35.23
CA THR A 255 -27.65 -4.42 -35.14
C THR A 255 -27.35 -3.37 -34.09
N TRP A 256 -27.87 -2.17 -34.31
CA TRP A 256 -27.80 -1.02 -33.41
C TRP A 256 -29.23 -0.64 -33.02
N GLU A 257 -29.48 -0.20 -31.80
CA GLU A 257 -30.73 0.46 -31.45
C GLU A 257 -30.81 1.75 -32.26
N THR A 258 -31.67 1.77 -33.28
CA THR A 258 -32.02 3.01 -33.96
C THR A 258 -32.80 3.88 -32.98
N GLU A 259 -32.27 5.06 -32.64
CA GLU A 259 -32.96 6.08 -31.83
C GLU A 259 -34.40 6.25 -32.33
N ASN A 260 -35.36 5.97 -31.45
CA ASN A 260 -36.79 6.27 -31.60
C ASN A 260 -37.17 7.36 -30.61
#